data_AF-W8B0Z0-F1
#
_entry.id   AF-W8B0Z0-F1
#
_cell.length_a   1.000
_cell.length_b   1.000
_cell.length_c   1.000
_cell.angle_alpha   90.00
_cell.angle_beta   90.00
_cell.angle_gamma   90.00
#
_symmetry.space_group_name_H-M   'P 1'
#
loop_
_entity.id
_entity.type
_entity.pdbx_description
1 polymer ?
#
loop_
_entity_poly.entity_id
_entity_poly.type
_entity_poly.pdbx_seq_one_letter_code
_entity_poly.pdbx_strand_id
1 'polypeptide(L)'
;EEEVKATYAKLAKWHAVSYKIGLEEPHYFDKIKGGIFTLSFSMDMPFLTDGIKYFVDMLKATPSLQEYLPYFEAIKPNLWEKCRASFAEYREAPQENGCYVLCHGDFHTKNAMFKYQNVSRELEDVMLLDFQVSYFGPLANDLIYSLYLLLDENLRLEFNTMLYYYYTVFKSTLIKIGYNGTLPTLMQLRLDYYRCKDFGKH
;
A
#
# COMPACT_ATOMS: atom_id res chain seq x y z
N GLU A 1 10.46 -2.61 -16.02
CA GLU A 1 10.98 -3.39 -14.86
C GLU A 1 11.97 -2.60 -14.01
N GLU A 2 13.03 -2.02 -14.59
CA GLU A 2 14.06 -1.29 -13.83
C GLU A 2 13.51 -0.13 -12.97
N GLU A 3 12.68 0.72 -13.56
CA GLU A 3 11.97 1.80 -12.88
C GLU A 3 11.11 1.31 -11.71
N VAL A 4 10.39 0.19 -11.91
CA VAL A 4 9.56 -0.43 -10.88
C VAL A 4 10.43 -0.93 -9.72
N LYS A 5 11.54 -1.61 -10.01
CA LYS A 5 12.50 -2.03 -8.99
C LYS A 5 13.06 -0.82 -8.23
N ALA A 6 13.48 0.23 -8.91
CA ALA A 6 13.98 1.43 -8.25
C ALA A 6 12.91 2.11 -7.37
N THR A 7 11.66 2.15 -7.83
CA THR A 7 10.51 2.67 -7.07
C THR A 7 10.22 1.82 -5.84
N TYR A 8 10.21 0.48 -5.97
CA TYR A 8 10.09 -0.45 -4.84
C TYR A 8 11.25 -0.33 -3.86
N ALA A 9 12.46 -0.08 -4.34
CA ALA A 9 13.62 0.13 -3.47
C ALA A 9 13.49 1.42 -2.64
N LYS A 10 12.93 2.49 -3.21
CA LYS A 10 12.63 3.73 -2.46
C LYS A 10 11.52 3.51 -1.43
N LEU A 11 10.44 2.84 -1.81
CA LEU A 11 9.37 2.47 -0.88
C LEU A 11 9.89 1.59 0.26
N ALA A 12 10.70 0.58 -0.05
CA ALA A 12 11.28 -0.32 0.96
C ALA A 12 12.16 0.41 1.98
N LYS A 13 12.94 1.40 1.53
CA LYS A 13 13.75 2.25 2.42
C LYS A 13 12.87 3.12 3.32
N TRP A 14 11.86 3.76 2.74
CA TRP A 14 10.87 4.55 3.45
C TRP A 14 10.14 3.74 4.54
N HIS A 15 9.69 2.54 4.17
CA HIS A 15 9.06 1.59 5.09
C HIS A 15 10.02 1.09 6.17
N ALA A 16 11.28 0.78 5.84
CA ALA A 16 12.25 0.32 6.84
C ALA A 16 12.55 1.39 7.90
N VAL A 17 12.73 2.65 7.48
CA VAL A 17 12.97 3.77 8.40
C VAL A 17 11.76 3.98 9.30
N SER A 18 10.55 4.05 8.74
CA SER A 18 9.33 4.26 9.52
C SER A 18 8.96 3.07 10.40
N TYR A 19 9.25 1.83 9.98
CA TYR A 19 9.12 0.63 10.80
C TYR A 19 9.96 0.75 12.08
N LYS A 20 11.23 1.12 11.94
CA LYS A 20 12.14 1.33 13.08
C LYS A 20 11.61 2.42 14.02
N ILE A 21 11.25 3.59 13.46
CA ILE A 21 10.69 4.69 14.26
C ILE A 21 9.40 4.25 14.96
N GLY A 22 8.58 3.41 14.34
CA GLY A 22 7.32 2.96 14.92
C GLY A 22 7.49 2.05 16.13
N LEU A 23 8.60 1.33 16.20
CA LEU A 23 8.95 0.47 17.33
C LEU A 23 9.72 1.21 18.42
N GLU A 24 10.62 2.12 18.05
CA GLU A 24 11.53 2.80 18.98
C GLU A 24 10.97 4.13 19.50
N GLU A 25 10.24 4.86 18.66
CA GLU A 25 9.76 6.22 18.91
C GLU A 25 8.32 6.43 18.38
N PRO A 26 7.32 5.61 18.80
CA PRO A 26 5.97 5.61 18.23
C PRO A 26 5.23 6.96 18.33
N HIS A 27 5.62 7.81 19.29
CA HIS A 27 5.04 9.13 19.53
C HIS A 27 5.10 10.08 18.30
N TYR A 28 6.02 9.85 17.35
CA TYR A 28 6.02 10.59 16.09
C TYR A 28 4.76 10.34 15.25
N PHE A 29 4.13 9.16 15.37
CA PHE A 29 2.94 8.77 14.61
C PHE A 29 1.63 9.08 15.33
N ASP A 30 1.68 9.51 16.59
CA ASP A 30 0.49 9.95 17.33
C ASP A 30 -0.20 11.14 16.67
N LYS A 31 0.56 12.00 15.98
CA LYS A 31 0.05 13.18 15.26
C LYS A 31 -0.50 12.86 13.87
N ILE A 32 -0.10 11.73 13.28
CA ILE A 32 -0.58 11.30 11.95
C ILE A 32 -1.93 10.60 12.14
N LYS A 33 -2.94 11.40 12.55
CA LYS A 33 -4.19 10.86 13.10
C LYS A 33 -5.20 10.29 12.10
N GLY A 34 -5.02 10.53 10.82
CA GLY A 34 -5.84 9.88 9.82
C GLY A 34 -5.30 10.01 8.41
N GLY A 35 -5.29 8.90 7.68
CA GLY A 35 -5.28 8.91 6.22
C GLY A 35 -6.68 9.20 5.69
N ILE A 36 -6.82 9.28 4.36
CA ILE A 36 -8.09 9.64 3.72
C ILE A 36 -9.26 8.71 4.13
N PHE A 37 -9.00 7.48 4.59
CA PHE A 37 -10.03 6.53 5.01
C PHE A 37 -10.32 6.52 6.53
N THR A 38 -9.53 7.23 7.34
CA THR A 38 -9.68 7.27 8.81
C THR A 38 -10.09 8.64 9.33
N LEU A 39 -10.09 9.67 8.48
CA LEU A 39 -10.69 10.96 8.81
C LEU A 39 -12.23 10.84 8.78
N SER A 40 -12.87 11.26 9.85
CA SER A 40 -14.34 11.25 10.00
C SER A 40 -15.04 12.01 8.87
N PHE A 41 -14.45 13.11 8.39
CA PHE A 41 -14.98 13.90 7.27
C PHE A 41 -15.09 13.12 5.95
N SER A 42 -14.27 12.08 5.75
CA SER A 42 -14.31 11.27 4.53
C SER A 42 -15.60 10.45 4.41
N MET A 43 -16.26 10.15 5.53
CA MET A 43 -17.59 9.53 5.54
C MET A 43 -18.71 10.50 5.17
N ASP A 44 -18.48 11.80 5.35
CA ASP A 44 -19.44 12.84 5.04
C ASP A 44 -19.32 13.33 3.58
N MET A 45 -18.38 12.78 2.82
CA MET A 45 -18.13 13.11 1.42
C MET A 45 -18.88 12.14 0.49
N PRO A 46 -20.00 12.55 -0.13
CA PRO A 46 -20.83 11.64 -0.93
C PRO A 46 -20.09 11.04 -2.13
N PHE A 47 -19.09 11.74 -2.67
CA PHE A 47 -18.30 11.22 -3.78
C PHE A 47 -17.47 9.98 -3.40
N LEU A 48 -17.02 9.89 -2.14
CA LEU A 48 -16.37 8.69 -1.62
C LEU A 48 -17.45 7.63 -1.42
N THR A 49 -18.43 7.87 -0.57
CA THR A 49 -19.42 6.85 -0.17
C THR A 49 -20.24 6.30 -1.33
N ASP A 50 -20.63 7.14 -2.30
CA ASP A 50 -21.47 6.77 -3.44
C ASP A 50 -20.67 6.31 -4.67
N GLY A 51 -19.34 6.43 -4.67
CA GLY A 51 -18.50 6.03 -5.81
C GLY A 51 -18.75 4.58 -6.25
N ILE A 52 -18.82 3.66 -5.27
CA ILE A 52 -19.14 2.24 -5.53
C ILE A 52 -20.57 2.04 -6.04
N LYS A 53 -21.52 2.89 -5.63
CA LYS A 53 -22.90 2.83 -6.12
C LYS A 53 -22.93 3.20 -7.60
N TYR A 54 -22.33 4.32 -7.98
CA TYR A 54 -22.27 4.74 -9.38
C TYR A 54 -21.51 3.75 -10.25
N PHE A 55 -20.45 3.13 -9.74
CA PHE A 55 -19.73 2.08 -10.44
C PHE A 55 -20.60 0.85 -10.70
N VAL A 56 -21.35 0.38 -9.69
CA VAL A 56 -22.30 -0.73 -9.85
C VAL A 56 -23.43 -0.38 -10.82
N ASP A 57 -23.95 0.84 -10.79
CA ASP A 57 -24.98 1.30 -11.73
C ASP A 57 -24.45 1.34 -13.18
N MET A 58 -23.19 1.75 -13.36
CA MET A 58 -22.50 1.69 -14.66
C MET A 58 -22.32 0.25 -15.17
N LEU A 59 -21.93 -0.69 -14.31
CA LEU A 59 -21.83 -2.11 -14.67
C LEU A 59 -23.19 -2.67 -15.11
N LYS A 60 -24.28 -2.31 -14.44
CA LYS A 60 -25.65 -2.71 -14.82
C LYS A 60 -26.03 -2.20 -16.20
N ALA A 61 -25.67 -0.94 -16.49
CA ALA A 61 -25.97 -0.29 -17.76
C ALA A 61 -25.06 -0.70 -18.93
N THR A 62 -23.99 -1.47 -18.67
CA THR A 62 -22.99 -1.83 -19.69
C THR A 62 -23.00 -3.35 -19.94
N PRO A 63 -23.68 -3.85 -21.00
CA PRO A 63 -23.86 -5.29 -21.23
C PRO A 63 -22.57 -6.10 -21.25
N SER A 64 -21.48 -5.57 -21.80
CA SER A 64 -20.18 -6.24 -21.88
C SER A 64 -19.47 -6.39 -20.54
N LEU A 65 -19.95 -5.74 -19.47
CA LEU A 65 -19.33 -5.77 -18.13
C LEU A 65 -20.22 -6.45 -17.08
N GLN A 66 -21.40 -6.93 -17.46
CA GLN A 66 -22.35 -7.52 -16.51
C GLN A 66 -21.81 -8.80 -15.84
N GLU A 67 -20.86 -9.51 -16.46
CA GLU A 67 -20.20 -10.67 -15.84
C GLU A 67 -19.45 -10.30 -14.55
N TYR A 68 -19.01 -9.04 -14.40
CA TYR A 68 -18.30 -8.58 -13.21
C TYR A 68 -19.22 -8.11 -12.09
N LEU A 69 -20.50 -7.86 -12.40
CA LEU A 69 -21.48 -7.30 -11.46
C LEU A 69 -21.57 -8.08 -10.14
N PRO A 70 -21.61 -9.44 -10.11
CA PRO A 70 -21.72 -10.19 -8.86
C PRO A 70 -20.58 -9.91 -7.88
N TYR A 71 -19.36 -9.69 -8.37
CA TYR A 71 -18.20 -9.42 -7.51
C TYR A 71 -18.33 -8.08 -6.79
N PHE A 72 -18.77 -7.03 -7.50
CA PHE A 72 -18.90 -5.70 -6.93
C PHE A 72 -20.16 -5.54 -6.07
N GLU A 73 -21.26 -6.23 -6.41
CA GLU A 73 -22.44 -6.28 -5.53
C GLU A 73 -22.15 -6.99 -4.20
N ALA A 74 -21.31 -8.03 -4.20
CA ALA A 74 -20.89 -8.70 -2.97
C ALA A 74 -20.00 -7.83 -2.08
N ILE A 75 -19.14 -6.99 -2.65
CA ILE A 75 -18.19 -6.14 -1.91
C ILE A 75 -18.87 -4.85 -1.40
N LYS A 76 -19.81 -4.29 -2.18
CA LYS A 76 -20.44 -2.98 -1.93
C LYS A 76 -20.93 -2.75 -0.49
N PRO A 77 -21.63 -3.70 0.20
CA PRO A 77 -22.16 -3.46 1.54
C PRO A 77 -21.09 -3.16 2.58
N ASN A 78 -19.93 -3.81 2.48
CA ASN A 78 -18.90 -3.80 3.52
C ASN A 78 -17.61 -3.10 3.07
N LEU A 79 -17.56 -2.56 1.85
CA LEU A 79 -16.36 -1.95 1.28
C LEU A 79 -15.75 -0.89 2.20
N TRP A 80 -16.56 0.08 2.64
CA TRP A 80 -16.10 1.18 3.47
C TRP A 80 -15.65 0.74 4.86
N GLU A 81 -16.40 -0.18 5.46
CA GLU A 81 -16.04 -0.75 6.77
C GLU A 81 -14.70 -1.48 6.68
N LYS A 82 -14.51 -2.32 5.65
CA LYS A 82 -13.26 -3.06 5.44
C LYS A 82 -12.09 -2.13 5.11
N CYS A 83 -12.30 -1.09 4.29
CA CYS A 83 -11.29 -0.07 4.03
C CYS A 83 -10.90 0.65 5.33
N ARG A 84 -11.86 1.15 6.12
CA ARG A 84 -11.55 1.79 7.40
C ARG A 84 -10.79 0.86 8.33
N ALA A 85 -11.26 -0.38 8.48
CA ALA A 85 -10.63 -1.36 9.36
C ALA A 85 -9.17 -1.61 8.98
N SER A 86 -8.85 -1.72 7.67
CA SER A 86 -7.48 -1.87 7.20
C SER A 86 -6.60 -0.63 7.49
N PHE A 87 -7.11 0.57 7.24
CA PHE A 87 -6.35 1.81 7.44
C PHE A 87 -6.23 2.21 8.93
N ALA A 88 -7.18 1.79 9.77
CA ALA A 88 -7.17 2.03 11.21
C ALA A 88 -6.51 0.90 12.01
N GLU A 89 -6.14 -0.21 11.37
CA GLU A 89 -5.73 -1.46 12.01
C GLU A 89 -4.69 -1.26 13.11
N TYR A 90 -3.62 -0.52 12.82
CA TYR A 90 -2.55 -0.25 13.80
C TYR A 90 -3.08 0.33 15.12
N ARG A 91 -4.13 1.15 15.06
CA ARG A 91 -4.66 1.91 16.20
C ARG A 91 -5.80 1.20 16.90
N GLU A 92 -6.65 0.54 16.13
CA GLU A 92 -7.91 -0.02 16.62
C GLU A 92 -7.84 -1.53 16.84
N ALA A 93 -7.04 -2.25 16.04
CA ALA A 93 -6.94 -3.70 16.06
C ALA A 93 -5.54 -4.20 15.63
N PRO A 94 -4.46 -3.79 16.33
CA PRO A 94 -3.11 -4.18 15.96
C PRO A 94 -2.93 -5.69 16.05
N GLN A 95 -2.22 -6.25 15.07
CA GLN A 95 -1.91 -7.66 14.97
C GLN A 95 -0.54 -7.93 15.63
N GLU A 96 -0.44 -9.01 16.39
CA GLU A 96 0.77 -9.37 17.16
C GLU A 96 2.04 -9.40 16.31
N ASN A 97 1.93 -9.84 15.05
CA ASN A 97 3.04 -9.90 14.10
C ASN A 97 2.87 -8.95 12.90
N GLY A 98 2.02 -7.92 13.02
CA GLY A 98 1.76 -6.97 11.95
C GLY A 98 2.95 -6.08 11.65
N CYS A 99 3.34 -5.96 10.38
CA CYS A 99 4.40 -5.07 9.96
C CYS A 99 3.84 -3.68 9.64
N TYR A 100 3.87 -2.80 10.64
CA TYR A 100 3.36 -1.43 10.53
C TYR A 100 4.45 -0.43 10.14
N VAL A 101 4.12 0.44 9.19
CA VAL A 101 5.02 1.44 8.60
C VAL A 101 4.24 2.72 8.30
N LEU A 102 4.96 3.79 7.99
CA LEU A 102 4.33 4.95 7.38
C LEU A 102 4.07 4.62 5.90
N CYS A 103 2.85 4.22 5.58
CA CYS A 103 2.45 3.96 4.20
C CYS A 103 2.43 5.25 3.40
N HIS A 104 2.84 5.19 2.13
CA HIS A 104 2.71 6.29 1.18
C HIS A 104 1.22 6.64 1.00
N GLY A 105 0.37 5.64 0.82
CA GLY A 105 -1.09 5.77 0.71
C GLY A 105 -1.59 6.10 -0.70
N ASP A 106 -0.75 6.67 -1.56
CA ASP A 106 -1.03 6.87 -2.99
C ASP A 106 0.15 6.46 -3.89
N PHE A 107 0.56 5.20 -3.77
CA PHE A 107 1.78 4.68 -4.38
C PHE A 107 1.57 4.24 -5.85
N HIS A 108 1.75 5.18 -6.79
CA HIS A 108 1.61 4.92 -8.23
C HIS A 108 2.65 5.65 -9.09
N THR A 109 2.78 5.28 -10.37
CA THR A 109 3.86 5.78 -11.26
C THR A 109 3.91 7.30 -11.37
N LYS A 110 2.77 8.01 -11.35
CA LYS A 110 2.76 9.49 -11.46
C LYS A 110 3.29 10.21 -10.20
N ASN A 111 3.37 9.50 -9.08
CA ASN A 111 3.93 9.99 -7.82
C ASN A 111 5.39 9.52 -7.65
N ALA A 112 6.02 9.07 -8.74
CA ALA A 112 7.44 8.74 -8.80
C ALA A 112 8.11 9.58 -9.88
N MET A 113 9.16 10.31 -9.50
CA MET A 113 9.99 11.09 -10.42
C MET A 113 11.32 10.38 -10.63
N PHE A 114 11.63 10.10 -11.89
CA PHE A 114 12.81 9.36 -12.31
C PHE A 114 13.89 10.32 -12.81
N LYS A 115 15.10 10.15 -12.30
CA LYS A 115 16.29 10.86 -12.76
C LYS A 115 17.13 9.90 -13.60
N TYR A 116 17.47 10.30 -14.82
CA TYR A 116 18.33 9.51 -15.71
C TYR A 116 19.64 10.26 -15.97
N GLN A 117 20.71 9.51 -16.18
CA GLN A 117 21.98 10.08 -16.60
C GLN A 117 21.86 10.68 -18.01
N ASN A 118 22.46 11.85 -18.22
CA ASN A 118 22.32 12.61 -19.47
C ASN A 118 22.83 11.86 -20.71
N VAL A 119 23.89 11.06 -20.56
CA VAL A 119 24.59 10.41 -21.68
C VAL A 119 24.14 8.95 -21.85
N SER A 120 24.28 8.12 -20.81
CA SER A 120 23.94 6.69 -20.88
C SER A 120 22.43 6.42 -20.88
N ARG A 121 21.63 7.39 -20.44
CA ARG A 121 20.17 7.26 -20.20
C ARG A 121 19.82 6.17 -19.17
N GLU A 122 20.80 5.69 -18.42
CA GLU A 122 20.59 4.78 -17.30
C GLU A 122 19.85 5.49 -16.16
N LEU A 123 19.01 4.74 -15.44
CA LEU A 123 18.29 5.26 -14.29
C LEU A 123 19.28 5.56 -13.15
N GLU A 124 19.32 6.81 -12.72
CA GLU A 124 20.22 7.30 -11.67
C GLU A 124 19.55 7.27 -10.29
N ASP A 125 18.32 7.80 -10.20
CA ASP A 125 17.58 7.84 -8.93
C ASP A 125 16.06 7.93 -9.13
N VAL A 126 15.32 7.63 -8.07
CA VAL A 126 13.87 7.81 -7.99
C VAL A 126 13.52 8.63 -6.75
N MET A 127 12.58 9.56 -6.88
CA MET A 127 11.98 10.31 -5.78
C MET A 127 10.49 10.03 -5.73
N LEU A 128 10.01 9.57 -4.57
CA LEU A 128 8.56 9.49 -4.30
C LEU A 128 8.04 10.88 -3.95
N LEU A 129 6.86 11.22 -4.44
CA LEU A 129 6.21 12.52 -4.32
C LEU A 129 4.80 12.34 -3.75
N ASP A 130 4.24 13.43 -3.24
CA ASP A 130 2.84 13.50 -2.80
C ASP A 130 2.45 12.53 -1.65
N PHE A 131 2.83 12.94 -0.43
CA PHE A 131 2.56 12.20 0.81
C PHE A 131 1.27 12.65 1.52
N GLN A 132 0.35 13.33 0.81
CA GLN A 132 -0.81 13.98 1.43
C GLN A 132 -1.79 13.00 2.10
N VAL A 133 -1.81 11.73 1.66
CA VAL A 133 -2.67 10.67 2.21
C VAL A 133 -1.89 9.61 3.00
N SER A 134 -0.61 9.87 3.33
CA SER A 134 0.20 8.94 4.10
C SER A 134 -0.37 8.71 5.50
N TYR A 135 -0.25 7.47 5.98
CA TYR A 135 -0.79 7.05 7.28
C TYR A 135 0.07 5.93 7.86
N PHE A 136 0.05 5.77 9.18
CA PHE A 136 0.78 4.69 9.84
C PHE A 136 -0.11 3.45 9.91
N GLY A 137 0.27 2.38 9.20
CA GLY A 137 -0.59 1.22 8.97
C GLY A 137 0.16 0.03 8.33
N PRO A 138 -0.57 -1.02 7.91
CA PRO A 138 0.04 -2.23 7.38
C PRO A 138 0.81 -1.93 6.08
N LEU A 139 2.10 -2.29 6.03
CA LEU A 139 2.92 -2.07 4.81
C LEU A 139 2.35 -2.78 3.57
N ALA A 140 1.56 -3.84 3.80
CA ALA A 140 0.88 -4.60 2.76
C ALA A 140 -0.01 -3.71 1.88
N ASN A 141 -0.56 -2.61 2.41
CA ASN A 141 -1.51 -1.79 1.69
C ASN A 141 -0.88 -1.11 0.46
N ASP A 142 0.33 -0.54 0.57
CA ASP A 142 1.04 0.03 -0.59
C ASP A 142 1.45 -1.05 -1.60
N LEU A 143 1.75 -2.27 -1.14
CA LEU A 143 2.10 -3.40 -2.01
C LEU A 143 0.88 -3.99 -2.75
N ILE A 144 -0.30 -3.95 -2.13
CA ILE A 144 -1.56 -4.30 -2.80
C ILE A 144 -1.90 -3.21 -3.81
N TYR A 145 -1.77 -1.95 -3.43
CA TYR A 145 -2.06 -0.81 -4.29
C TYR A 145 -1.19 -0.80 -5.55
N SER A 146 0.11 -1.12 -5.42
CA SER A 146 1.04 -1.17 -6.55
C SER A 146 0.67 -2.20 -7.61
N LEU A 147 0.04 -3.33 -7.24
CA LEU A 147 -0.44 -4.32 -8.21
C LEU A 147 -1.35 -3.70 -9.26
N TYR A 148 -2.19 -2.75 -8.85
CA TYR A 148 -3.21 -2.16 -9.69
C TYR A 148 -2.74 -0.87 -10.38
N LEU A 149 -1.95 -0.04 -9.71
CA LEU A 149 -1.59 1.31 -10.21
C LEU A 149 -0.12 1.50 -10.61
N LEU A 150 0.76 0.52 -10.33
CA LEU A 150 2.17 0.59 -10.68
C LEU A 150 2.58 -0.52 -11.65
N LEU A 151 2.11 -1.75 -11.43
CA LEU A 151 2.55 -2.91 -12.19
C LEU A 151 1.72 -3.12 -13.46
N ASP A 152 2.42 -3.39 -14.56
CA ASP A 152 1.83 -3.92 -15.78
C ASP A 152 1.46 -5.41 -15.63
N GLU A 153 0.82 -5.98 -16.65
CA GLU A 153 0.36 -7.37 -16.64
C GLU A 153 1.49 -8.38 -16.38
N ASN A 154 2.65 -8.21 -17.02
CA ASN A 154 3.78 -9.12 -16.87
C ASN A 154 4.37 -9.05 -15.47
N LEU A 155 4.54 -7.83 -14.93
CA LEU A 155 5.08 -7.62 -13.60
C LEU A 155 4.12 -8.06 -12.49
N ARG A 156 2.80 -8.07 -12.73
CA ARG A 156 1.83 -8.68 -11.79
C ARG A 156 2.00 -10.19 -11.69
N LEU A 157 2.27 -10.89 -12.79
CA LEU A 157 2.58 -12.32 -12.77
C LEU A 157 3.87 -12.59 -11.97
N GLU A 158 4.82 -11.68 -12.06
CA GLU A 158 6.09 -11.69 -11.31
C GLU A 158 6.01 -11.01 -9.93
N PHE A 159 4.82 -10.78 -9.38
CA PHE A 159 4.68 -10.03 -8.12
C PHE A 159 5.45 -10.67 -6.97
N ASN A 160 5.51 -12.01 -6.89
CA ASN A 160 6.29 -12.69 -5.85
C ASN A 160 7.79 -12.38 -5.94
N THR A 161 8.31 -12.23 -7.15
CA THR A 161 9.69 -11.82 -7.43
C THR A 161 9.89 -10.36 -7.00
N MET A 162 8.94 -9.48 -7.32
CA MET A 162 9.00 -8.07 -6.91
C MET A 162 8.87 -7.88 -5.40
N LEU A 163 8.01 -8.66 -4.74
CA LEU A 163 7.85 -8.69 -3.29
C LEU A 163 9.13 -9.16 -2.60
N TYR A 164 9.78 -10.21 -3.15
CA TYR A 164 11.07 -10.67 -2.65
C TYR A 164 12.14 -9.58 -2.79
N TYR A 165 12.20 -8.93 -3.96
CA TYR A 165 13.11 -7.80 -4.18
C TYR A 165 12.87 -6.68 -3.16
N TYR A 166 11.62 -6.22 -3.00
CA TYR A 166 11.23 -5.24 -1.99
C TYR A 166 11.70 -5.65 -0.58
N TYR A 167 11.46 -6.91 -0.19
CA TYR A 167 11.85 -7.42 1.12
C TYR A 167 13.37 -7.40 1.33
N THR A 168 14.17 -7.77 0.32
CA THR A 168 15.64 -7.73 0.46
C THR A 168 16.16 -6.30 0.68
N VAL A 169 15.58 -5.30 0.00
CA VAL A 169 15.90 -3.89 0.22
C VAL A 169 15.43 -3.43 1.60
N PHE A 170 14.22 -3.81 2.02
CA PHE A 170 13.66 -3.46 3.34
C PHE A 170 14.56 -4.00 4.46
N LYS A 171 14.88 -5.30 4.43
CA LYS A 171 15.72 -5.97 5.42
C LYS A 171 17.14 -5.39 5.46
N SER A 172 17.78 -5.20 4.29
CA SER A 172 19.13 -4.62 4.24
C SER A 172 19.14 -3.17 4.75
N THR A 173 18.07 -2.42 4.52
CA THR A 173 17.93 -1.05 5.05
C THR A 173 17.81 -1.06 6.57
N LEU A 174 16.98 -1.93 7.17
CA LEU A 174 16.88 -2.07 8.63
C LEU A 174 18.23 -2.34 9.29
N ILE A 175 19.01 -3.27 8.72
CA ILE A 175 20.38 -3.57 9.18
C ILE A 175 21.27 -2.32 9.08
N LYS A 176 21.23 -1.62 7.93
CA LYS A 176 22.07 -0.45 7.67
C LYS A 176 21.76 0.73 8.61
N ILE A 177 20.50 0.93 8.98
CA ILE A 177 20.09 1.99 9.92
C ILE A 177 20.22 1.57 11.39
N GLY A 178 20.82 0.41 11.67
CA GLY A 178 21.08 -0.06 13.03
C GLY A 178 19.83 -0.39 13.83
N TYR A 179 18.82 -1.01 13.21
CA TYR A 179 17.70 -1.59 13.94
C TYR A 179 18.17 -2.84 14.69
N ASN A 180 17.98 -2.86 16.01
CA ASN A 180 18.49 -3.91 16.90
C ASN A 180 17.44 -4.95 17.32
N GLY A 181 16.18 -4.79 16.90
CA GLY A 181 15.11 -5.75 17.19
C GLY A 181 15.10 -6.95 16.24
N THR A 182 14.13 -7.85 16.41
CA THR A 182 13.93 -8.99 15.51
C THR A 182 13.55 -8.48 14.11
N LEU A 183 14.33 -8.88 13.10
CA LEU A 183 14.05 -8.54 11.70
C LEU A 183 12.79 -9.26 11.20
N PRO A 184 11.84 -8.55 10.57
CA PRO A 184 10.71 -9.20 9.92
C PRO A 184 11.18 -10.23 8.90
N THR A 185 10.47 -11.36 8.82
CA THR A 185 10.76 -12.40 7.83
C THR A 185 9.96 -12.19 6.56
N LEU A 186 10.43 -12.73 5.44
CA LEU A 186 9.65 -12.74 4.20
C LEU A 186 8.29 -13.43 4.39
N MET A 187 8.24 -14.47 5.22
CA MET A 187 6.99 -15.16 5.54
C MET A 187 6.01 -14.21 6.24
N GLN A 188 6.49 -13.41 7.20
CA GLN A 188 5.65 -12.45 7.90
C GLN A 188 5.02 -11.44 6.94
N LEU A 189 5.82 -10.85 6.05
CA LEU A 189 5.32 -9.91 5.04
C LEU A 189 4.31 -10.55 4.08
N ARG A 190 4.51 -11.82 3.72
CA ARG A 190 3.56 -12.56 2.88
C ARG A 190 2.24 -12.80 3.61
N LEU A 191 2.29 -13.22 4.88
CA LEU A 191 1.10 -13.42 5.69
C LEU A 191 0.30 -12.12 5.85
N ASP A 192 0.99 -11.01 6.12
CA ASP A 192 0.36 -9.68 6.18
C ASP A 192 -0.26 -9.29 4.83
N TYR A 193 0.45 -9.52 3.72
CA TYR A 193 -0.08 -9.26 2.37
C TYR A 193 -1.35 -10.07 2.09
N TYR A 194 -1.37 -11.38 2.36
CA TYR A 194 -2.57 -12.20 2.11
C TYR A 194 -3.74 -11.79 2.99
N ARG A 195 -3.49 -11.53 4.27
CA ARG A 195 -4.51 -11.07 5.22
C ARG A 195 -5.14 -9.74 4.79
N CYS A 196 -4.31 -8.76 4.40
CA CYS A 196 -4.81 -7.47 3.93
C CYS A 196 -5.45 -7.53 2.54
N LYS A 197 -5.05 -8.49 1.69
CA LYS A 197 -5.60 -8.64 0.33
C LYS A 197 -7.03 -9.18 0.34
N ASP A 198 -7.38 -10.01 1.31
CA ASP A 198 -8.67 -10.70 1.37
C ASP A 198 -9.82 -9.77 1.84
N PHE A 199 -10.09 -8.70 1.06
CA PHE A 199 -11.27 -7.82 1.25
C PHE A 199 -12.62 -8.53 1.02
N GLY A 200 -12.63 -9.79 0.54
CA GLY A 200 -13.82 -10.48 0.03
C GLY A 200 -14.05 -11.91 0.54
N LYS A 201 -13.31 -12.39 1.54
CA LYS A 201 -13.65 -13.65 2.24
C LYS A 201 -13.97 -13.33 3.69
N HIS A 202 -15.07 -13.90 4.17
CA HIS A 202 -15.85 -13.50 5.36
C HIS A 202 -16.90 -12.42 5.03
#